data_AF-A0A3M1S8Z7-F1
#
_entry.id   AF-A0A3M1S8Z7-F1
#
_cell.length_a   1.000
_cell.length_b   1.000
_cell.length_c   1.000
_cell.angle_alpha   90.00
_cell.angle_beta   90.00
_cell.angle_gamma   90.00
#
_symmetry.space_group_name_H-M   'P 1'
#
loop_
_entity.id
_entity.type
_entity.pdbx_description
1 polymer ?
#
loop_
_entity_poly.entity_id
_entity_poly.type
_entity_poly.pdbx_seq_one_letter_code
_entity_poly.pdbx_strand_id
1 'polypeptide(L)'
;MKYLKPSINWLLVFVPIAFAFRFIPSLENPTALFIFSCIAIIPLAGLMGKATEHLAERLGQGIGGLLNATFGNAAELIIALFALWKGLEGVVKASITG
;
A
#
# COMPACT_ATOMS: atom_id res chain seq x y z
N MET A 1 -6.60 19.61 -25.12
CA MET A 1 -6.48 19.43 -23.65
C MET A 1 -7.05 18.06 -23.23
N LYS A 2 -6.57 16.97 -23.85
CA LYS A 2 -7.09 15.59 -23.69
C LYS A 2 -6.06 14.64 -23.03
N TYR A 3 -4.95 15.20 -22.53
CA TYR A 3 -3.72 14.47 -22.18
C TYR A 3 -3.40 14.43 -20.68
N LEU A 4 -4.26 14.98 -19.83
CA LEU A 4 -4.16 14.84 -18.38
C LEU A 4 -5.43 14.16 -17.88
N LYS A 5 -5.57 12.86 -18.14
CA LYS A 5 -6.42 12.04 -17.27
C LYS A 5 -5.64 11.86 -15.97
N PRO A 6 -6.10 12.40 -14.82
CA PRO A 6 -5.42 12.13 -13.56
C PRO A 6 -5.43 10.62 -13.32
N SER A 7 -4.24 10.03 -13.42
CA SER A 7 -3.99 8.63 -13.08
C SER A 7 -3.50 8.56 -11.65
N ILE A 8 -3.98 7.58 -10.89
CA ILE A 8 -3.54 7.36 -9.51
C ILE A 8 -2.02 7.12 -9.42
N ASN A 9 -1.39 6.71 -10.53
CA ASN A 9 0.06 6.50 -10.63
C ASN A 9 0.89 7.77 -10.38
N TRP A 10 0.31 8.98 -10.53
CA TRP A 10 1.02 10.22 -10.17
C TRP A 10 1.42 10.25 -8.70
N LEU A 11 0.69 9.54 -7.84
CA LEU A 11 1.00 9.43 -6.42
C LEU A 11 2.28 8.63 -6.13
N LEU A 12 2.86 7.93 -7.13
CA LEU A 12 4.12 7.21 -6.95
C LEU A 12 5.29 8.14 -6.61
N VAL A 13 5.19 9.44 -6.92
CA VAL A 13 6.18 10.44 -6.49
C VAL A 13 6.31 10.53 -4.97
N PHE A 14 5.26 10.17 -4.23
CA PHE A 14 5.30 10.16 -2.77
C PHE A 14 6.16 9.03 -2.20
N VAL A 15 6.49 8.00 -2.99
CA VAL A 15 7.42 6.93 -2.57
C VAL A 15 8.81 7.53 -2.29
N PRO A 16 9.55 8.11 -3.26
CA PRO A 16 10.85 8.69 -2.97
C PRO A 16 10.78 9.85 -1.96
N ILE A 17 9.67 10.60 -1.90
CA ILE A 17 9.48 11.64 -0.87
C ILE A 17 9.43 11.02 0.54
N ALA A 18 8.65 9.97 0.76
CA ALA A 18 8.60 9.28 2.05
C ALA A 18 9.97 8.70 2.46
N PHE A 19 10.70 8.13 1.49
CA PHE A 19 12.09 7.70 1.72
C PHE A 19 13.00 8.86 2.13
N ALA A 20 12.89 10.03 1.48
CA ALA A 20 13.66 11.21 1.84
C ALA A 20 13.41 11.64 3.29
N PHE A 21 12.15 11.72 3.73
CA PHE A 21 11.79 12.04 5.12
C PHE A 21 12.27 11.00 6.13
N ARG A 22 12.46 9.74 5.72
CA ARG A 22 12.95 8.67 6.58
C ARG A 22 14.48 8.65 6.72
N PHE A 23 15.21 8.95 5.65
CA PHE A 23 16.65 8.70 5.56
C PHE A 23 17.51 9.96 5.53
N ILE A 24 16.93 11.15 5.33
CA ILE A 24 17.65 12.43 5.37
C ILE A 24 17.35 13.10 6.71
N PRO A 25 18.31 13.14 7.66
CA PRO A 25 18.08 13.67 9.01
C PRO A 25 17.60 15.12 9.04
N SER A 26 18.05 15.95 8.08
CA SER A 26 17.63 17.35 7.99
C SER A 26 16.15 17.53 7.58
N LEU A 27 15.50 16.48 7.09
CA LEU A 27 14.09 16.47 6.71
C LEU A 27 13.20 15.74 7.73
N GLU A 28 13.73 15.37 8.89
CA GLU A 28 13.00 14.57 9.88
C GLU A 28 11.70 15.28 10.32
N ASN A 29 10.56 14.68 9.98
CA ASN A 29 9.24 15.13 10.42
C ASN A 29 8.29 13.92 10.46
N PRO A 30 7.92 13.40 11.65
CA PRO A 30 7.10 12.20 11.78
C PRO A 30 5.72 12.32 11.13
N THR A 31 5.08 13.48 11.24
CA THR A 31 3.75 13.73 10.66
C THR A 31 3.81 13.74 9.13
N ALA A 32 4.79 14.43 8.56
CA ALA A 32 4.97 14.47 7.11
C ALA A 32 5.33 13.08 6.55
N LEU A 33 6.24 12.35 7.23
CA LEU A 33 6.57 10.97 6.87
C LEU A 33 5.33 10.07 6.85
N PHE A 34 4.47 10.18 7.88
CA PHE A 34 3.23 9.41 7.95
C PHE A 34 2.30 9.72 6.77
N ILE A 35 2.02 11.01 6.53
CA ILE A 35 1.14 11.45 5.44
C ILE A 35 1.66 11.00 4.07
N PHE A 36 2.95 11.22 3.79
CA PHE A 36 3.53 10.83 2.50
C PHE A 36 3.59 9.31 2.33
N SER A 37 3.82 8.55 3.40
CA SER A 37 3.74 7.09 3.36
C SER A 37 2.32 6.60 3.06
N CYS A 38 1.30 7.18 3.68
CA CYS A 38 -0.10 6.85 3.40
C CYS A 38 -0.45 7.10 1.93
N ILE A 39 -0.06 8.26 1.37
CA ILE A 39 -0.32 8.59 -0.03
C ILE A 39 0.44 7.66 -0.98
N ALA A 40 1.70 7.35 -0.66
CA ALA A 40 2.54 6.45 -1.45
C ALA A 40 1.98 5.02 -1.55
N ILE A 41 1.33 4.53 -0.49
CA ILE A 41 0.75 3.19 -0.45
C ILE A 41 -0.43 3.05 -1.43
N ILE A 42 -1.21 4.10 -1.66
CA ILE A 42 -2.41 4.06 -2.52
C ILE A 42 -2.12 3.48 -3.92
N PRO A 43 -1.21 4.04 -4.73
CA PRO A 43 -0.89 3.48 -6.05
C PRO A 43 -0.17 2.13 -5.95
N LEU A 44 0.64 1.91 -4.91
CA LEU A 44 1.37 0.64 -4.73
C LEU A 44 0.42 -0.53 -4.48
N ALA A 45 -0.60 -0.33 -3.65
CA ALA A 45 -1.66 -1.33 -3.41
C ALA A 45 -2.41 -1.64 -4.71
N GLY A 46 -2.77 -0.61 -5.49
CA GLY A 46 -3.41 -0.80 -6.78
C GLY A 46 -2.55 -1.54 -7.81
N LEU A 47 -1.24 -1.28 -7.85
CA LEU A 47 -0.30 -2.00 -8.72
C LEU A 47 -0.14 -3.46 -8.29
N MET A 48 -0.06 -3.72 -6.98
CA MET A 48 0.03 -5.06 -6.43
C MET A 48 -1.22 -5.87 -6.76
N GLY A 49 -2.42 -5.31 -6.54
CA GLY A 49 -3.69 -5.98 -6.87
C GLY A 49 -3.79 -6.35 -8.36
N LYS A 50 -3.43 -5.43 -9.26
CA LYS A 50 -3.38 -5.72 -10.70
C LYS A 50 -2.38 -6.82 -11.05
N ALA A 51 -1.21 -6.80 -10.43
CA ALA A 51 -0.21 -7.85 -10.64
C ALA A 51 -0.72 -9.22 -10.14
N THR A 52 -1.41 -9.25 -9.00
CA THR A 52 -2.04 -10.45 -8.45
C THR A 52 -3.13 -10.99 -9.34
N GLU A 53 -4.03 -10.13 -9.83
CA GLU A 53 -5.10 -10.53 -10.76
C GLU A 53 -4.53 -11.15 -12.03
N HIS A 54 -3.53 -10.50 -12.63
CA HIS A 54 -2.86 -11.00 -13.83
C HIS A 54 -2.14 -12.34 -13.63
N LEU A 55 -1.64 -12.58 -12.41
CA LEU A 55 -1.04 -13.85 -12.03
C LEU A 55 -2.11 -14.92 -11.77
N ALA A 56 -3.19 -14.57 -11.07
CA ALA A 56 -4.29 -15.47 -10.74
C ALA A 56 -4.99 -16.01 -12.00
N GLU A 57 -5.18 -15.17 -13.03
CA GLU A 57 -5.73 -15.56 -14.33
C GLU A 57 -4.95 -16.71 -15.00
N ARG A 58 -3.65 -16.84 -14.71
CA ARG A 58 -2.77 -17.84 -15.31
C ARG A 58 -2.62 -19.14 -14.51
N LEU A 59 -3.12 -19.18 -13.28
CA LEU A 59 -2.86 -20.25 -12.31
C LEU A 59 -4.08 -21.15 -12.02
N GLY A 60 -5.18 -20.94 -12.75
CA GLY A 60 -6.42 -21.70 -12.58
C GLY A 60 -7.22 -21.30 -11.33
N GLN A 61 -8.45 -21.80 -11.21
CA GLN A 61 -9.42 -21.32 -10.22
C GLN A 61 -8.97 -21.48 -8.76
N GLY A 62 -8.36 -22.62 -8.40
CA GLY A 62 -7.93 -22.89 -7.02
C GLY A 62 -6.78 -21.98 -6.55
N ILE A 63 -5.64 -22.04 -7.24
CA ILE A 63 -4.45 -21.27 -6.88
C ILE A 63 -4.66 -19.77 -7.14
N GLY A 64 -5.36 -19.41 -8.22
CA GLY A 64 -5.73 -18.03 -8.51
C GLY A 64 -6.65 -17.44 -7.45
N GLY A 65 -7.63 -18.21 -6.96
CA GLY A 65 -8.48 -17.79 -5.85
C GLY A 65 -7.70 -17.53 -4.56
N LEU A 66 -6.76 -18.43 -4.21
CA LEU A 66 -5.90 -18.26 -3.04
C LEU A 66 -4.99 -17.02 -3.16
N LEU A 67 -4.41 -16.79 -4.33
CA LEU A 67 -3.57 -15.61 -4.58
C LEU A 67 -4.37 -14.32 -4.47
N ASN A 68 -5.58 -14.28 -5.02
CA ASN A 68 -6.41 -13.07 -4.96
C ASN A 68 -6.85 -12.79 -3.52
N ALA A 69 -7.25 -13.81 -2.76
CA ALA A 69 -7.61 -13.65 -1.35
C ALA A 69 -6.45 -13.17 -0.47
N THR A 70 -5.21 -13.56 -0.78
CA THR A 70 -4.01 -13.18 -0.01
C THR A 70 -3.43 -11.85 -0.47
N PHE A 71 -3.01 -11.76 -1.74
CA PHE A 71 -2.33 -10.58 -2.28
C PHE A 71 -3.27 -9.46 -2.73
N GLY A 72 -4.55 -9.76 -3.02
CA GLY A 72 -5.56 -8.73 -3.25
C GLY A 72 -5.78 -7.83 -2.03
N ASN A 73 -5.61 -8.39 -0.83
CA ASN A 73 -5.66 -7.67 0.45
C ASN A 73 -4.28 -7.52 1.12
N ALA A 74 -3.18 -7.78 0.41
CA ALA A 74 -1.86 -7.80 1.05
C ALA A 74 -1.46 -6.46 1.66
N ALA A 75 -1.91 -5.32 1.11
CA ALA A 75 -1.58 -4.02 1.68
C ALA A 75 -2.13 -3.88 3.10
N GLU A 76 -3.39 -4.26 3.31
CA GLU A 76 -4.04 -4.25 4.63
C GLU A 76 -3.38 -5.25 5.58
N LEU A 77 -3.13 -6.48 5.12
CA LEU A 77 -2.50 -7.52 5.92
C LEU A 77 -1.09 -7.13 6.36
N ILE A 78 -0.28 -6.54 5.47
CA ILE A 78 1.07 -6.08 5.78
C ILE A 78 1.02 -4.99 6.85
N ILE A 79 0.16 -3.98 6.69
CA ILE A 79 0.03 -2.87 7.65
C ILE A 79 -0.45 -3.40 9.01
N ALA A 80 -1.47 -4.26 9.02
CA ALA A 80 -1.99 -4.88 10.23
C ALA A 80 -0.94 -5.69 10.97
N LEU A 81 -0.16 -6.52 10.26
CA LEU A 81 0.92 -7.32 10.86
C LEU A 81 2.00 -6.44 11.49
N PHE A 82 2.47 -5.40 10.79
CA PHE A 82 3.46 -4.49 11.35
C PHE A 82 2.93 -3.69 12.55
N ALA A 83 1.67 -3.27 12.50
CA ALA A 83 1.01 -2.60 13.62
C ALA A 83 0.88 -3.53 14.84
N LEU A 84 0.46 -4.79 14.65
CA LEU A 84 0.42 -5.81 15.71
C LEU A 84 1.80 -6.05 16.33
N TRP A 85 2.84 -6.19 15.51
CA TRP A 85 4.23 -6.31 16.00
C TRP A 85 4.71 -5.11 16.80
N LYS A 86 4.11 -3.94 16.62
CA LYS A 86 4.36 -2.74 17.42
C LYS A 86 3.42 -2.58 18.62
N GLY A 87 2.59 -3.58 18.92
CA GLY A 87 1.62 -3.54 20.01
C GLY A 87 0.43 -2.62 19.75
N LEU A 88 0.19 -2.23 18.48
CA LEU A 88 -0.89 -1.31 18.09
C LEU A 88 -2.19 -2.06 17.81
N GLU A 89 -2.63 -2.92 18.71
CA GLU A 89 -3.84 -3.74 18.54
C GLU A 89 -5.09 -2.90 18.29
N GLY A 90 -5.21 -1.74 18.96
CA GLY A 90 -6.32 -0.82 18.77
C GLY A 90 -6.40 -0.27 17.35
N VAL A 91 -5.26 0.01 16.73
CA VAL A 91 -5.17 0.49 15.33
C VAL A 91 -5.62 -0.61 14.38
N VAL A 92 -5.19 -1.85 14.63
CA VAL A 92 -5.51 -3.02 13.79
C VAL A 92 -7.00 -3.34 13.85
N LYS A 93 -7.59 -3.30 15.05
CA LYS A 93 -9.04 -3.49 15.22
C LYS A 93 -9.81 -2.41 14.48
N ALA A 94 -9.42 -1.14 14.67
CA ALA A 94 -10.05 -0.01 14.00
C ALA A 94 -9.95 -0.12 12.46
N SER A 95 -8.80 -0.55 11.93
CA SER A 95 -8.60 -0.66 10.48
C SER A 95 -9.36 -1.81 9.82
N ILE A 96 -9.68 -2.88 10.55
CA ILE A 96 -10.45 -4.03 10.01
C ILE A 96 -11.97 -3.76 10.12
N THR A 97 -12.40 -2.97 11.10
CA THR A 97 -13.82 -2.61 11.26
C THR A 97 -14.30 -1.47 10.38
N GLY A 98 -13.37 -0.61 9.93
CA GLY A 98 -13.66 0.53 9.05
C GLY A 98 -13.69 0.12 7.59
#